data_AF-A0A2R6AXE9-F1
#
_entry.id   AF-A0A2R6AXE9-F1
#
_cell.length_a   1.000
_cell.length_b   1.000
_cell.length_c   1.000
_cell.angle_alpha   90.00
_cell.angle_beta   90.00
_cell.angle_gamma   90.00
#
_symmetry.space_group_name_H-M   'P 1'
#
loop_
_entity.id
_entity.type
_entity.pdbx_description
1 polymer ?
#
loop_
_entity_poly.entity_id
_entity_poly.type
_entity_poly.pdbx_seq_one_letter_code
_entity_poly.pdbx_strand_id
1 'polypeptide(L)'
;MRWCKLDEEKRRFNPIPVWLAVLASTAIQIASVYKLRQYSVVATDTLILLVGAFEVTLIGAYFMHLKFEQKSLLAVALIPIFIVGAMVFGILASIVR
;
A
#
# COMPACT_ATOMS: atom_id res chain seq x y z
N MET A 1 24.74 25.37 0.05
CA MET A 1 23.55 25.46 0.92
C MET A 1 22.41 24.49 0.59
N ARG A 2 22.30 23.92 -0.62
CA ARG A 2 21.23 22.96 -0.97
C ARG A 2 21.33 21.61 -0.23
N TRP A 3 22.55 21.20 0.12
CA TRP A 3 22.84 19.95 0.83
C TRP A 3 22.35 19.97 2.29
N CYS A 4 22.57 21.04 3.06
CA CYS A 4 22.07 21.14 4.45
C CYS A 4 20.55 21.01 4.61
N LYS A 5 19.75 21.40 3.60
CA LYS A 5 18.29 21.27 3.66
C LYS A 5 17.82 19.82 3.56
N LEU A 6 18.52 18.98 2.78
CA LEU A 6 18.21 17.55 2.69
C LEU A 6 18.48 16.84 4.02
N ASP A 7 19.51 17.29 4.74
CA ASP A 7 19.93 16.72 6.03
C ASP A 7 18.92 17.02 7.15
N GLU A 8 18.35 18.24 7.16
CA GLU A 8 17.29 18.64 8.09
C GLU A 8 15.95 17.97 7.78
N GLU A 9 15.60 17.79 6.50
CA GLU A 9 14.37 17.09 6.12
C GLU A 9 14.45 15.60 6.51
N LYS A 10 15.59 14.94 6.28
CA LYS A 10 15.86 13.57 6.77
C LYS A 10 15.83 13.45 8.30
N ARG A 11 16.25 14.48 9.04
CA ARG A 11 16.21 14.47 10.51
C ARG A 11 14.80 14.59 11.10
N ARG A 12 13.84 15.11 10.32
CA ARG A 12 12.42 15.24 10.71
C ARG A 12 11.56 14.05 10.24
N PHE A 13 12.16 13.04 9.60
CA PHE A 13 11.50 11.78 9.26
C PHE A 13 11.27 10.95 10.52
N ASN A 14 10.10 11.10 11.13
CA ASN A 14 9.64 10.21 12.20
C ASN A 14 8.73 9.11 11.62
N PRO A 15 9.14 7.83 11.60
CA PRO A 15 8.36 6.73 11.00
C PRO A 15 7.18 6.29 11.87
N ILE A 16 7.16 6.68 13.15
CA ILE A 16 6.13 6.31 14.13
C ILE A 16 4.69 6.56 13.63
N PRO A 17 4.31 7.74 13.10
CA PRO A 17 2.95 7.98 12.61
C PRO A 17 2.53 7.03 11.47
N VAL A 18 3.45 6.64 10.59
CA VAL A 18 3.16 5.68 9.51
C VAL A 18 2.89 4.30 10.07
N TRP A 19 3.72 3.84 11.00
CA TRP A 19 3.50 2.56 11.68
C TRP A 19 2.20 2.53 12.47
N LEU A 20 1.82 3.62 13.14
CA LEU A 20 0.54 3.73 13.83
C LEU A 20 -0.64 3.65 12.85
N ALA A 21 -0.55 4.31 11.69
CA ALA A 21 -1.58 4.24 10.67
C ALA A 21 -1.72 2.83 10.07
N VAL A 22 -0.61 2.12 9.85
CA VAL A 22 -0.61 0.71 9.41
C VAL A 22 -1.22 -0.19 10.49
N LEU A 23 -0.83 -0.03 11.76
CA LEU A 23 -1.41 -0.81 12.85
C LEU A 23 -2.93 -0.60 12.97
N ALA A 24 -3.39 0.64 12.88
CA ALA A 24 -4.81 0.97 12.88
C ALA A 24 -5.54 0.36 11.68
N SER A 25 -4.94 0.43 10.48
CA SER A 25 -5.48 -0.14 9.24
C SER A 25 -5.60 -1.66 9.33
N THR A 26 -4.59 -2.32 9.89
CA THR A 26 -4.60 -3.76 10.14
C THR A 26 -5.70 -4.14 11.15
N ALA A 27 -5.86 -3.37 12.23
CA ALA A 27 -6.94 -3.60 13.21
C ALA A 27 -8.34 -3.46 12.57
N ILE A 28 -8.53 -2.49 11.67
CA ILE A 28 -9.77 -2.30 10.90
C ILE A 28 -10.04 -3.51 10.01
N GLN A 29 -9.02 -4.01 9.29
CA GLN A 29 -9.15 -5.20 8.44
C GLN A 29 -9.57 -6.42 9.27
N ILE A 30 -8.90 -6.67 10.40
CA ILE A 30 -9.27 -7.75 11.31
C ILE A 30 -10.72 -7.59 11.79
N ALA A 31 -11.08 -6.41 12.30
CA ALA A 31 -12.44 -6.13 12.77
C ALA A 31 -13.49 -6.34 11.66
N SER A 32 -13.17 -5.97 10.42
CA SER A 32 -14.06 -6.18 9.27
C SER A 32 -14.31 -7.67 9.00
N VAL A 33 -13.28 -8.52 9.10
CA VAL A 33 -13.42 -9.97 8.91
C VAL A 33 -14.26 -10.59 10.02
N TYR A 34 -14.09 -10.16 11.27
CA TYR A 34 -14.81 -10.73 12.41
C TYR A 34 -16.25 -10.22 12.56
N LYS A 35 -16.52 -8.96 12.20
CA LYS A 35 -17.83 -8.31 12.43
C LYS A 35 -18.59 -8.06 11.14
N LEU A 36 -17.94 -7.51 10.12
CA LEU A 36 -18.62 -7.07 8.90
C LEU A 36 -18.90 -8.23 7.94
N ARG A 37 -18.03 -9.25 7.93
CA ARG A 37 -18.17 -10.42 7.06
C ARG A 37 -19.46 -11.21 7.32
N GLN A 38 -19.96 -11.18 8.55
CA GLN A 38 -21.21 -11.83 8.93
C GLN A 38 -22.43 -11.21 8.22
N TYR A 39 -22.33 -9.94 7.81
CA TYR A 39 -23.41 -9.22 7.14
C TYR A 39 -23.23 -9.19 5.62
N SER A 40 -22.01 -8.94 5.15
CA SER A 40 -21.73 -8.88 3.71
C SER A 40 -20.27 -9.20 3.41
N VAL A 41 -20.08 -10.28 2.65
CA VAL A 41 -18.76 -10.69 2.15
C VAL A 41 -18.22 -9.63 1.20
N VAL A 42 -19.03 -9.16 0.25
CA VAL A 42 -18.63 -8.16 -0.76
C VAL A 42 -18.20 -6.84 -0.11
N ALA A 43 -18.93 -6.36 0.90
CA ALA A 43 -18.57 -5.13 1.60
C ALA A 43 -17.25 -5.29 2.36
N THR A 44 -17.02 -6.46 2.95
CA THR A 44 -15.79 -6.78 3.68
C THR A 44 -14.60 -6.83 2.73
N ASP A 45 -14.71 -7.54 1.61
CA ASP A 45 -13.64 -7.65 0.62
C ASP A 45 -13.29 -6.28 0.00
N THR A 46 -14.31 -5.47 -0.29
CA THR A 46 -14.11 -4.10 -0.80
C THR A 46 -13.39 -3.22 0.21
N LEU A 47 -13.75 -3.31 1.49
CA LEU A 47 -13.11 -2.56 2.57
C LEU A 47 -11.65 -2.99 2.75
N ILE A 48 -11.37 -4.30 2.75
CA ILE A 48 -10.02 -4.84 2.84
C ILE A 48 -9.17 -4.34 1.67
N LEU A 49 -9.70 -4.38 0.45
CA LEU A 49 -8.99 -3.87 -0.73
C LEU A 49 -8.66 -2.38 -0.62
N LEU A 50 -9.62 -1.55 -0.17
CA LEU A 50 -9.40 -0.12 0.00
C LEU A 50 -8.36 0.19 1.07
N VAL A 51 -8.45 -0.48 2.22
CA VAL A 51 -7.50 -0.28 3.33
C VAL A 51 -6.10 -0.80 2.93
N GLY A 52 -6.02 -1.94 2.25
CA GLY A 52 -4.74 -2.46 1.75
C GLY A 52 -4.10 -1.54 0.71
N ALA A 53 -4.90 -0.97 -0.21
CA ALA A 53 -4.39 0.02 -1.17
C ALA A 53 -3.86 1.28 -0.46
N PHE A 54 -4.54 1.74 0.61
CA PHE A 54 -4.08 2.83 1.44
C PHE A 54 -2.75 2.50 2.15
N GLU A 55 -2.62 1.32 2.76
CA GLU A 55 -1.38 0.89 3.43
C GLU A 55 -0.19 0.86 2.46
N VAL A 56 -0.35 0.22 1.30
CA VAL A 56 0.71 0.14 0.28
C VAL A 56 1.09 1.53 -0.20
N THR A 57 0.12 2.41 -0.42
CA THR A 57 0.38 3.80 -0.85
C THR A 57 1.10 4.58 0.24
N LEU A 58 0.70 4.44 1.49
CA LEU A 58 1.31 5.12 2.64
C LEU A 58 2.76 4.67 2.83
N ILE A 59 3.00 3.35 2.81
CA ILE A 59 4.34 2.75 2.94
C ILE A 59 5.21 3.15 1.75
N GLY A 60 4.70 3.06 0.52
CA GLY A 60 5.42 3.48 -0.67
C GLY A 60 5.78 4.96 -0.64
N ALA A 61 4.80 5.83 -0.40
CA ALA A 61 5.01 7.28 -0.35
C ALA A 61 6.03 7.67 0.74
N TYR A 62 6.00 6.97 1.87
CA TYR A 62 6.86 7.27 3.01
C TYR A 62 8.27 6.67 2.91
N PHE A 63 8.41 5.38 2.62
CA PHE A 63 9.69 4.66 2.68
C PHE A 63 10.45 4.65 1.34
N MET A 64 9.76 4.68 0.19
CA MET A 64 10.44 4.66 -1.10
C MET A 64 10.86 6.06 -1.59
N HIS A 65 10.81 7.08 -0.73
CA HIS A 65 11.12 8.48 -1.08
C HIS A 65 10.40 8.97 -2.36
N LEU A 66 9.26 8.34 -2.67
CA LEU A 66 8.47 8.53 -3.88
C LEU A 66 8.07 10.02 -4.06
N LYS A 67 7.90 10.74 -2.94
CA LYS A 67 7.68 12.19 -2.93
C LYS A 67 8.73 13.01 -3.71
N PHE A 68 9.96 12.53 -3.88
CA PHE A 68 11.07 13.32 -4.43
C PHE A 68 11.33 13.13 -5.94
N GLU A 69 10.87 12.03 -6.56
CA GLU A 69 10.98 11.80 -8.02
C GLU A 69 9.68 11.22 -8.60
N GLN A 70 8.65 12.08 -8.76
CA GLN A 70 7.32 11.68 -9.27
C GLN A 70 7.32 10.98 -10.64
N LYS A 71 8.31 11.23 -11.51
CA LYS A 71 8.38 10.55 -12.83
C LYS A 71 8.96 9.14 -12.74
N SER A 72 9.92 8.90 -11.84
CA SER A 72 10.49 7.57 -11.59
C SER A 72 9.52 6.70 -10.78
N LEU A 73 8.76 7.35 -9.89
CA LEU A 73 7.70 6.78 -9.06
C LEU A 73 6.69 5.95 -9.83
N LEU A 74 6.22 6.47 -10.97
CA LEU A 74 5.17 5.81 -11.74
C LEU A 74 5.71 4.53 -12.40
N ALA A 75 6.94 4.56 -12.90
CA ALA A 75 7.59 3.39 -13.51
C ALA A 75 7.90 2.30 -12.46
N VAL A 76 8.50 2.68 -11.32
CA VAL A 76 8.88 1.73 -10.26
C VAL A 76 7.65 1.10 -9.61
N ALA A 77 6.54 1.83 -9.48
CA ALA A 77 5.29 1.28 -8.95
C ALA A 77 4.49 0.47 -9.98
N LEU A 78 4.48 0.84 -11.27
CA LEU A 78 3.69 0.11 -12.29
C LEU A 78 4.28 -1.26 -12.62
N ILE A 79 5.61 -1.37 -12.70
CA ILE A 79 6.26 -2.61 -13.19
C ILE A 79 5.87 -3.82 -12.33
N PRO A 80 5.96 -3.78 -10.98
CA PRO A 80 5.53 -4.89 -10.13
C PRO A 80 4.04 -5.20 -10.27
N ILE A 81 3.20 -4.17 -10.40
CA ILE A 81 1.74 -4.35 -10.57
C ILE A 81 1.44 -5.11 -11.86
N PHE A 82 2.08 -4.73 -12.97
CA PHE A 82 1.92 -5.41 -14.26
C PHE A 82 2.36 -6.87 -14.20
N ILE A 83 3.52 -7.14 -13.58
CA ILE A 83 4.05 -8.50 -13.43
C ILE A 83 3.11 -9.36 -12.57
N VAL A 84 2.71 -8.85 -11.40
CA VAL A 84 1.79 -9.58 -10.51
C VAL A 84 0.44 -9.80 -11.18
N GLY A 85 -0.10 -8.79 -11.87
CA GLY A 85 -1.36 -8.91 -12.62
C GLY A 85 -1.27 -9.97 -13.71
N ALA A 86 -0.19 -10.00 -14.49
CA ALA A 86 0.06 -11.01 -15.51
C ALA A 86 0.18 -12.43 -14.91
N MET A 87 0.86 -12.57 -13.77
CA MET A 87 0.96 -13.85 -13.06
C MET A 87 -0.40 -14.34 -12.57
N VAL A 88 -1.20 -13.47 -11.93
CA VAL A 88 -2.55 -13.81 -11.45
C VAL A 88 -3.43 -14.24 -12.62
N PHE A 89 -3.42 -13.50 -13.72
CA PHE A 89 -4.17 -13.86 -14.93
C PHE A 89 -3.70 -15.18 -15.53
N GLY A 90 -2.39 -15.41 -15.61
CA GLY A 90 -1.83 -16.66 -16.13
C GLY A 90 -2.24 -17.87 -15.29
N ILE A 91 -2.22 -17.74 -13.96
CA ILE A 91 -2.67 -18.79 -13.03
C ILE A 91 -4.18 -19.02 -13.19
N LEU A 92 -4.99 -17.95 -13.25
CA LEU A 92 -6.44 -18.06 -13.39
C LEU A 92 -6.81 -18.77 -14.72
N ALA A 93 -6.16 -18.40 -15.82
CA ALA A 93 -6.34 -19.03 -17.12
C ALA A 93 -5.91 -20.51 -17.12
N SER A 94 -4.90 -20.88 -16.31
CA SER A 94 -4.46 -22.26 -16.16
C SER A 94 -5.41 -23.12 -15.33
N ILE A 95 -6.15 -22.54 -14.36
CA ILE A 95 -7.08 -23.28 -13.50
C ILE A 95 -8.44 -23.46 -14.18
N VAL A 96 -8.86 -22.51 -15.00
CA VAL A 96 -10.16 -22.52 -15.70
C VAL A 96 -10.16 -23.46 -16.93
N ARG A 97 -8.99 -23.87 -17.41
CA ARG A 97 -8.82 -24.75 -18.58
C ARG A 97 -8.62 -26.20 -18.16
#